data_AF-K1Z146-F1
#
_entry.id   AF-K1Z146-F1
#
_cell.length_a   1.000
_cell.length_b   1.000
_cell.length_c   1.000
_cell.angle_alpha   90.00
_cell.angle_beta   90.00
_cell.angle_gamma   90.00
#
_symmetry.space_group_name_H-M   'P 1'
#
loop_
_entity.id
_entity.type
_entity.pdbx_description
1 polymer ?
#
loop_
_entity_poly.entity_id
_entity_poly.type
_entity_poly.pdbx_seq_one_letter_code
_entity_poly.pdbx_strand_id
1 'polypeptide(L)' 'MKFRPCIDLHDGVVKQIVGSTLCDTDPQAVQTNFVAEKPPSWFAGLYRADNLTGGHIIKLGPGNDAAAEEAL' A
#
# COMPACT_ATOMS: atom_id res chain seq x y z
N MET A 1 16.15 -4.40 16.37
CA MET A 1 15.24 -3.63 15.50
C MET A 1 14.64 -4.59 14.50
N LYS A 2 13.31 -4.59 14.29
CA LYS A 2 12.63 -5.49 13.34
C LYS A 2 12.03 -4.63 12.21
N PHE A 3 12.41 -4.92 10.98
CA PHE A 3 11.77 -4.31 9.81
C PHE A 3 10.37 -4.92 9.62
N ARG A 4 9.36 -4.06 9.42
CA ARG A 4 7.97 -4.46 9.21
C ARG A 4 7.51 -3.88 7.88
N PRO A 5 7.31 -4.70 6.84
CA PRO A 5 6.93 -4.19 5.53
C PRO A 5 5.50 -3.65 5.52
N CYS A 6 5.23 -2.66 4.66
CA CYS A 6 3.91 -2.08 4.44
C CYS A 6 3.55 -2.10 2.96
N ILE A 7 2.29 -2.43 2.65
CA ILE A 7 1.70 -2.22 1.32
C ILE A 7 0.54 -1.25 1.48
N ASP A 8 0.74 -0.02 1.03
CA ASP A 8 -0.27 1.03 1.00
C ASP A 8 -1.05 0.96 -0.32
N LEU A 9 -2.36 0.78 -0.24
CA LEU A 9 -3.26 0.63 -1.38
C LEU A 9 -4.18 1.82 -1.50
N HIS A 10 -4.29 2.38 -2.71
CA HIS A 10 -5.26 3.42 -3.04
C HIS A 10 -5.72 3.23 -4.48
N ASP A 11 -7.03 3.19 -4.72
CA ASP A 11 -7.65 2.81 -6.00
C ASP A 11 -7.17 1.45 -6.56
N GLY A 12 -6.94 0.47 -5.69
CA GLY A 12 -6.55 -0.88 -6.09
C GLY A 12 -5.10 -1.03 -6.55
N VAL A 13 -4.27 0.00 -6.42
CA VAL A 13 -2.83 -0.06 -6.76
C VAL A 13 -1.97 0.32 -5.57
N VAL A 14 -0.74 -0.17 -5.55
CA VAL A 14 0.22 0.19 -4.51
C VAL A 14 0.68 1.63 -4.75
N LYS A 15 0.37 2.52 -3.81
CA LYS A 15 0.74 3.94 -3.89
C LYS A 15 1.46 4.38 -2.62
N GLN A 16 2.52 5.16 -2.81
CA GLN A 16 3.09 5.95 -1.73
C GLN A 16 2.54 7.37 -1.83
N ILE A 17 1.99 7.85 -0.72
CA ILE A 17 1.39 9.16 -0.58
C ILE A 17 2.22 10.02 0.37
N VAL A 18 2.27 11.33 0.14
CA VAL A 18 2.83 12.35 1.03
C VAL A 18 1.72 13.28 1.49
N GLY A 19 1.62 13.46 2.80
CA GLY A 19 0.57 14.25 3.44
C GLY A 19 0.13 13.54 4.72
N SER A 20 0.01 14.28 5.82
CA SER A 20 -0.29 13.69 7.14
C SER A 20 -1.72 13.17 7.27
N THR A 21 -2.63 13.60 6.39
CA THR A 21 -4.06 13.28 6.46
C THR A 21 -4.63 13.09 5.06
N LEU A 22 -5.24 11.92 4.81
CA LEU A 22 -6.09 11.72 3.65
C LEU A 22 -7.35 12.56 3.81
N CYS A 23 -7.56 13.51 2.91
CA CYS A 23 -8.73 14.37 2.89
C CYS A 23 -9.54 14.08 1.63
N ASP A 24 -10.60 13.29 1.74
CA ASP A 24 -11.45 12.95 0.59
C ASP A 24 -12.13 14.19 -0.01
N THR A 25 -12.28 15.27 0.77
CA THR A 25 -12.85 16.54 0.33
C THR A 25 -11.85 17.48 -0.34
N ASP A 26 -10.55 17.23 -0.17
CA ASP A 26 -9.49 17.98 -0.84
C ASP A 26 -8.44 16.99 -1.41
N PRO A 27 -8.67 16.47 -2.62
CA PRO A 27 -7.73 15.55 -3.28
C PRO A 27 -6.33 16.15 -3.49
N GLN A 28 -6.17 17.48 -3.43
CA GLN A 28 -4.85 18.11 -3.55
C GLN A 28 -4.06 18.15 -2.25
N ALA A 29 -4.71 17.96 -1.10
CA ALA A 29 -4.04 17.83 0.21
C ALA A 29 -3.19 16.55 0.29
N VAL A 30 -3.45 15.59 -0.61
CA VAL A 30 -2.84 14.26 -0.66
C VAL A 30 -2.01 14.16 -1.92
N GLN A 31 -0.69 14.28 -1.79
CA GLN A 31 0.20 14.19 -2.95
C GLN A 31 0.65 12.76 -3.16
N THR A 32 0.52 12.25 -4.39
CA THR A 32 1.09 10.95 -4.74
C THR A 32 2.60 11.13 -4.95
N ASN A 33 3.42 10.45 -4.16
CA ASN A 33 4.87 10.41 -4.40
C ASN A 33 5.20 9.40 -5.50
N PHE A 34 4.55 8.24 -5.43
CA PHE A 34 4.88 7.10 -6.27
C PHE A 34 3.68 6.19 -6.45
N VAL A 35 3.52 5.67 -7.66
CA VAL A 35 2.57 4.61 -8.00
C VAL A 35 3.38 3.43 -8.50
N ALA A 36 3.20 2.26 -7.90
CA ALA A 36 3.92 1.08 -8.32
C ALA A 36 3.38 0.52 -9.62
N GLU A 37 4.28 0.03 -10.48
CA GLU A 37 3.93 -0.73 -11.67
C GLU A 37 3.60 -2.21 -11.36
N LYS A 38 4.12 -2.72 -10.25
CA LYS A 38 3.94 -4.12 -9.83
C LYS A 38 2.68 -4.27 -8.97
N PRO A 39 1.98 -5.42 -9.07
CA PRO A 39 0.79 -5.67 -8.27
C PRO A 39 1.14 -5.91 -6.79
N PRO A 40 0.18 -5.78 -5.87
CA PRO A 40 0.37 -6.04 -4.44
C PRO A 40 0.96 -7.43 -4.15
N SER A 41 0.50 -8.45 -4.89
CA SER A 41 1.00 -9.84 -4.82
C SER A 41 2.51 -9.97 -5.04
N TRP A 42 3.08 -9.14 -5.93
CA TRP A 42 4.51 -9.16 -6.20
C TRP A 42 5.31 -8.69 -4.97
N PHE A 43 4.85 -7.63 -4.30
CA PHE A 43 5.49 -7.12 -3.08
C PHE A 43 5.34 -8.09 -1.91
N ALA A 44 4.15 -8.66 -1.72
CA ALA A 44 3.93 -9.68 -0.69
C ALA A 44 4.84 -10.91 -0.90
N GLY A 45 4.99 -11.36 -2.16
CA GLY A 45 5.91 -12.42 -2.54
C GLY A 45 7.37 -12.08 -2.22
N LEU A 46 7.80 -10.85 -2.54
CA LEU A 46 9.15 -10.36 -2.21
C LEU A 46 9.39 -10.37 -0.70
N TYR A 47 8.47 -9.81 0.09
CA TYR A 47 8.60 -9.77 1.55
C TYR A 47 8.64 -11.16 2.17
N ARG A 48 7.86 -12.10 1.62
CA ARG A 48 7.89 -13.50 2.03
C ARG A 48 9.23 -14.16 1.68
N ALA A 49 9.76 -13.92 0.49
CA ALA A 49 11.06 -14.46 0.06
C ALA A 49 12.20 -13.95 0.95
N ASP A 50 12.12 -12.70 1.39
CA ASP A 50 13.09 -12.07 2.29
C ASP A 50 12.84 -12.39 3.78
N ASN A 51 11.87 -13.26 4.08
CA ASN A 51 11.48 -13.65 5.44
C ASN A 51 11.11 -12.47 6.36
N LEU A 52 10.52 -11.42 5.78
CA LEU A 52 10.07 -10.22 6.50
C LEU A 52 8.68 -10.48 7.08
N THR A 53 8.57 -10.47 8.40
CA THR A 53 7.34 -10.87 9.11
C THR A 53 6.70 -9.72 9.87
N GLY A 54 5.37 -9.81 10.06
CA GLY A 54 4.60 -8.83 10.82
C GLY A 54 4.35 -7.53 10.06
N GLY A 55 4.33 -7.59 8.72
CA GLY A 55 3.89 -6.49 7.87
C GLY A 55 2.39 -6.25 7.94
N HIS A 56 1.94 -5.19 7.27
CA HIS A 56 0.54 -4.81 7.18
C HIS A 56 0.18 -4.38 5.75
N ILE A 57 -1.11 -4.51 5.42
CA ILE A 57 -1.71 -3.97 4.20
C ILE A 57 -2.65 -2.86 4.66
N ILE A 58 -2.49 -1.66 4.11
CA ILE A 58 -3.29 -0.49 4.48
C ILE A 58 -4.15 -0.09 3.29
N LYS A 59 -5.47 -0.12 3.47
CA LYS A 59 -6.44 0.34 2.46
C LYS A 59 -6.73 1.82 2.70
N LEU A 60 -6.20 2.67 1.83
CA LEU A 60 -6.42 4.11 1.86
C LEU A 60 -7.62 4.40 0.94
N GLY A 61 -8.79 4.48 1.54
CA GLY A 61 -10.05 4.69 0.81
C GLY A 61 -10.68 3.40 0.24
N PRO A 62 -11.79 3.55 -0.52
CA PRO A 62 -12.54 2.43 -1.10
C PRO A 62 -11.81 1.78 -2.29
N GLY A 63 -12.30 0.63 -2.75
CA GLY A 63 -11.82 -0.03 -3.99
C GLY A 63 -10.54 -0.87 -3.83
N ASN A 64 -10.09 -1.10 -2.60
CA ASN A 64 -8.81 -1.78 -2.33
C ASN A 64 -8.96 -3.27 -1.92
N ASP A 65 -10.17 -3.82 -1.85
CA ASP A 65 -10.39 -5.16 -1.28
C ASP A 65 -9.71 -6.26 -2.11
N ALA A 66 -9.96 -6.30 -3.42
CA ALA A 66 -9.31 -7.29 -4.31
C ALA A 66 -7.78 -7.15 -4.30
N ALA A 67 -7.27 -5.91 -4.32
CA ALA A 67 -5.84 -5.63 -4.25
C ALA A 67 -5.22 -6.05 -2.90
N ALA A 68 -5.98 -5.95 -1.81
CA ALA A 68 -5.54 -6.41 -0.49
C ALA A 68 -5.50 -7.93 -0.43
N GLU A 69 -6.50 -8.61 -1.00
CA GLU A 69 -6.54 -10.08 -1.09
C GLU A 69 -5.36 -10.65 -1.89
N GLU A 70 -4.92 -9.97 -2.95
CA GLU A 70 -3.73 -10.35 -3.71
C GLU A 70 -2.43 -10.35 -2.87
N ALA A 71 -2.39 -9.62 -1.76
CA ALA A 71 -1.21 -9.45 -0.93
C ALA A 71 -1.18 -10.32 0.36
N LEU A 72 -2.15 -11.23 0.52
CA LEU A 72 -2.22 -12.19 1.64
C LEU A 72 -1.41 -13.47 1.37
#